data_AF-A0A3D1EQS9-F1
#
_entry.id   AF-A0A3D1EQS9-F1
#
_cell.length_a   1.000
_cell.length_b   1.000
_cell.length_c   1.000
_cell.angle_alpha   90.00
_cell.angle_beta   90.00
_cell.angle_gamma   90.00
#
_symmetry.space_group_name_H-M   'P 1'
#
loop_
_entity.id
_entity.type
_entity.pdbx_description
1 polymer ?
#
loop_
_entity_poly.entity_id
_entity_poly.type
_entity_poly.pdbx_seq_one_letter_code
_entity_poly.pdbx_strand_id
1 'polypeptide(L)'
;MQMLRGLLFIFFASSSVWADAGGCCLPNSDCVDVSPALCASLGGEFQGADIYCWQGEIVCDPTGRCCLLCPIDGALCIEDQLPEECGELGGSWLAYGTCAEQPCSLLPDCNLDGIPDACQQLADCNGNGHPDECEQYDDCNGNFVPDECDIDSGFSADCDQNGIPDECDSDCDQDGVPDACEVDCNEDGIPDQCQVLDDCNHNGIPDACEHFPDCNQNGRPDSCDLADGLSSDCDWNGIPDECQPDCDHDGLPDVCEVDCNWDGVPDDCQSLVDCDHNGIPDICQSFPDCNHNQIPDVCDIAFGGSTDCNSDGIPDECQLAGNDCNGNQLPDECDGDCDADGIPNDCEIDCNHDGIPDDCQPLPDCDHNGIPDVCQTFPDCNHNNIPDVCDVGPGGVSDDCNHDGVPDECQLVGNDCDVNGVPDECDPDCDHDGLPDDCEVDCNQDGHPDDCQDLPDCDHNGVPDMCEPLLDCNENGIPDRCDVADGTSEDCNGNGVPDECCEQCNASFELGACCLGEICVPTTVSGCLEAGGTYGGQSVICGTIDCGNTCAADLDRDGFVTLSDLMIILASWGNCPD
;
A
#
# COMPACT_ATOMS: atom_id res chain seq x y z
N MET A 1 -19.29 62.54 127.08
CA MET A 1 -18.90 63.62 128.00
C MET A 1 -19.35 63.23 129.41
N GLN A 2 -18.41 63.06 130.34
CA GLN A 2 -18.68 62.80 131.76
C GLN A 2 -19.37 64.00 132.42
N MET A 3 -20.28 63.77 133.39
CA MET A 3 -20.05 64.08 134.81
C MET A 3 -21.35 64.17 135.62
N LEU A 4 -21.38 63.36 136.69
CA LEU A 4 -21.76 63.66 138.08
C LEU A 4 -22.99 64.54 138.43
N ARG A 5 -23.94 63.87 139.08
CA ARG A 5 -24.57 64.15 140.40
C ARG A 5 -24.35 65.53 141.05
N GLY A 6 -25.44 66.14 141.52
CA GLY A 6 -25.40 67.10 142.63
C GLY A 6 -26.72 67.76 143.00
N LEU A 7 -27.38 67.23 144.03
CA LEU A 7 -28.27 67.84 145.02
C LEU A 7 -28.69 69.33 144.84
N LEU A 8 -29.98 69.62 145.03
CA LEU A 8 -30.48 70.25 146.27
C LEU A 8 -32.02 70.24 146.34
N PHE A 9 -32.56 69.62 147.39
CA PHE A 9 -33.95 69.76 147.84
C PHE A 9 -34.18 71.17 148.41
N ILE A 10 -35.25 71.86 147.99
CA ILE A 10 -35.97 72.82 148.84
C ILE A 10 -37.48 72.65 148.60
N PHE A 11 -38.16 72.12 149.62
CA PHE A 11 -39.62 72.22 149.80
C PHE A 11 -39.98 73.68 150.11
N PHE A 12 -40.99 74.25 149.44
CA PHE A 12 -41.96 75.11 150.09
C PHE A 12 -43.34 74.89 149.47
N ALA A 13 -44.29 74.56 150.34
CA ALA A 13 -45.70 74.42 150.05
C ALA A 13 -46.32 75.78 149.74
N SER A 14 -47.22 75.83 148.76
CA SER A 14 -48.44 76.65 148.85
C SER A 14 -49.45 76.17 147.82
N SER A 15 -50.62 75.83 148.33
CA SER A 15 -51.79 75.32 147.63
C SER A 15 -52.31 76.27 146.55
N SER A 16 -52.43 75.77 145.31
CA SER A 16 -53.37 76.28 144.30
C SER A 16 -53.52 75.25 143.18
N VAL A 17 -54.62 74.48 143.26
CA VAL A 17 -55.43 73.90 142.16
C VAL A 17 -54.81 73.93 140.76
N TRP A 18 -54.41 72.76 140.23
CA TRP A 18 -54.21 72.53 138.80
C TRP A 18 -55.55 72.04 138.23
N ALA A 19 -56.19 72.84 137.38
CA ALA A 19 -57.51 72.55 136.81
C ALA A 19 -57.47 72.27 135.29
N ASP A 20 -56.30 71.97 134.70
CA ASP A 20 -56.14 71.81 133.24
C ASP A 20 -55.09 70.73 132.84
N ALA A 21 -54.98 69.61 133.58
CA ALA A 21 -54.10 68.50 133.20
C ALA A 21 -54.87 67.37 132.50
N GLY A 22 -54.19 66.62 131.62
CA GLY A 22 -54.75 65.49 130.90
C GLY A 22 -53.66 64.63 130.24
N GLY A 23 -54.07 63.52 129.63
CA GLY A 23 -53.20 62.55 128.99
C GLY A 23 -52.66 63.06 127.66
N CYS A 24 -51.39 62.80 127.43
CA CYS A 24 -50.65 63.16 126.24
C CYS A 24 -50.07 61.90 125.62
N CYS A 25 -50.46 61.60 124.38
CA CYS A 25 -49.86 60.51 123.62
C CYS A 25 -48.54 60.97 123.01
N LEU A 26 -47.44 60.42 123.50
CA LEU A 26 -46.13 60.67 122.93
C LEU A 26 -45.90 59.77 121.71
N PRO A 27 -45.03 60.18 120.77
CA PRO A 27 -44.76 59.42 119.54
C PRO A 27 -44.19 58.01 119.75
N ASN A 28 -43.69 57.71 120.95
CA ASN A 28 -43.16 56.40 121.34
C ASN A 28 -44.22 55.50 122.01
N SER A 29 -45.50 55.81 121.83
CA SER A 29 -46.66 55.12 122.44
C SER A 29 -46.77 55.24 123.96
N ASP A 30 -45.94 56.06 124.61
CA ASP A 30 -46.10 56.36 126.02
C ASP A 30 -47.22 57.40 126.23
N CYS A 31 -48.14 57.10 127.15
CA CYS A 31 -49.11 58.08 127.63
C CYS A 31 -48.59 58.75 128.91
N VAL A 32 -48.46 60.08 128.90
CA VAL A 32 -48.06 60.86 130.09
C VAL A 32 -49.10 61.91 130.45
N ASP A 33 -49.36 62.09 131.75
CA ASP A 33 -50.30 63.11 132.24
C ASP A 33 -49.61 64.45 132.43
N VAL A 34 -49.89 65.40 131.55
CA VAL A 34 -49.22 66.71 131.49
C VAL A 34 -50.20 67.83 131.12
N SER A 35 -49.77 69.08 131.12
CA SER A 35 -50.60 70.18 130.59
C SER A 35 -50.58 70.18 129.05
N PRO A 36 -51.58 70.77 128.37
CA PRO A 36 -51.61 70.85 126.90
C PRO A 36 -50.34 71.48 126.31
N ALA A 37 -49.83 72.53 126.96
CA ALA A 37 -48.61 73.22 126.54
C ALA A 37 -47.36 72.31 126.67
N LEU A 38 -47.29 71.50 127.73
CA LEU A 38 -46.19 70.57 127.93
C LEU A 38 -46.30 69.38 126.97
N CYS A 39 -47.51 68.89 126.69
CA CYS A 39 -47.77 67.85 125.70
C CYS A 39 -47.26 68.25 124.31
N ALA A 40 -47.62 69.44 123.85
CA ALA A 40 -47.13 69.99 122.59
C ALA A 40 -45.61 70.15 122.57
N SER A 41 -45.00 70.55 123.70
CA SER A 41 -43.53 70.67 123.79
C SER A 41 -42.77 69.33 123.79
N LEU A 42 -43.44 68.25 124.19
CA LEU A 42 -42.92 66.89 124.13
C LEU A 42 -43.18 66.23 122.76
N GLY A 43 -43.83 66.95 121.83
CA GLY A 43 -44.20 66.43 120.52
C GLY A 43 -45.34 65.41 120.56
N GLY A 44 -46.10 65.37 121.65
CA GLY A 44 -47.25 64.48 121.81
C GLY A 44 -48.59 65.15 121.50
N GLU A 45 -49.62 64.34 121.32
CA GLU A 45 -50.98 64.79 121.05
C GLU A 45 -51.83 64.76 122.33
N PHE A 46 -52.38 65.93 122.69
CA PHE A 46 -53.11 66.12 123.94
C PHE A 46 -54.56 65.62 123.78
N GLN A 47 -54.94 64.63 124.58
CA GLN A 47 -56.21 63.91 124.40
C GLN A 47 -57.43 64.65 124.97
N GLY A 48 -57.21 65.70 125.78
CA GLY A 48 -58.26 66.52 126.38
C GLY A 48 -58.02 66.77 127.86
N ALA A 49 -58.59 67.84 128.40
CA ALA A 49 -58.51 68.14 129.83
C ALA A 49 -59.35 67.12 130.63
N ASP A 50 -58.84 66.72 131.80
CA ASP A 50 -59.45 65.74 132.72
C ASP A 50 -59.59 64.29 132.22
N ILE A 51 -59.03 63.97 131.05
CA ILE A 51 -58.86 62.59 130.58
C ILE A 51 -57.43 62.20 130.93
N TYR A 52 -57.22 61.21 131.80
CA TYR A 52 -55.88 60.87 132.29
C TYR A 52 -55.44 59.48 131.83
N CYS A 53 -54.14 59.30 131.59
CA CYS A 53 -53.53 58.03 131.18
C CYS A 53 -53.83 56.89 132.16
N TRP A 54 -53.88 57.18 133.46
CA TRP A 54 -54.17 56.18 134.50
C TRP A 54 -55.63 55.69 134.52
N GLN A 55 -56.56 56.37 133.83
CA GLN A 55 -57.95 55.88 133.70
C GLN A 55 -58.06 54.71 132.70
N GLY A 56 -57.02 54.46 131.89
CA GLY A 56 -56.96 53.34 130.96
C GLY A 56 -57.82 53.51 129.70
N GLU A 57 -58.37 54.70 129.45
CA GLU A 57 -59.18 55.01 128.26
C GLU A 57 -58.36 55.60 127.10
N ILE A 58 -57.06 55.85 127.28
CA ILE A 58 -56.17 56.39 126.23
C ILE A 58 -55.26 55.29 125.70
N VAL A 59 -55.32 55.03 124.39
CA VAL A 59 -54.39 54.16 123.65
C VAL A 59 -53.60 55.02 122.67
N CYS A 60 -52.28 54.95 122.73
CA CYS A 60 -51.38 55.74 121.88
C CYS A 60 -50.71 54.81 120.86
N ASP A 61 -51.25 54.76 119.64
CA ASP A 61 -50.67 53.93 118.58
C ASP A 61 -49.40 54.57 117.98
N PRO A 62 -48.39 53.76 117.61
CA PRO A 62 -47.14 54.29 117.06
C PRO A 62 -47.36 54.88 115.66
N THR A 63 -46.75 56.03 115.37
CA THR A 63 -46.74 56.63 114.02
C THR A 63 -45.52 56.16 113.22
N GLY A 64 -45.75 55.45 112.12
CA GLY A 64 -44.71 54.96 111.21
C GLY A 64 -45.29 54.36 109.92
N ARG A 65 -44.42 53.78 109.09
CA ARG A 65 -44.81 53.14 107.82
C ARG A 65 -44.09 51.82 107.62
N CYS A 66 -44.72 50.91 106.89
CA CYS A 66 -44.14 49.65 106.48
C CYS A 66 -43.58 49.76 105.07
N CYS A 67 -42.30 49.45 104.89
CA CYS A 67 -41.66 49.35 103.59
C CYS A 67 -41.48 47.91 103.17
N LEU A 68 -42.21 47.51 102.13
CA LEU A 68 -42.13 46.18 101.55
C LEU A 68 -40.97 46.08 100.55
N LEU A 69 -40.41 44.88 100.42
CA LEU A 69 -39.44 44.57 99.38
C LEU A 69 -40.11 44.41 98.01
N CYS A 70 -41.32 43.86 97.97
CA CYS A 70 -42.15 43.74 96.78
C CYS A 70 -43.56 44.26 97.05
N PRO A 71 -44.25 44.86 96.06
CA PRO A 71 -45.58 45.40 96.25
C PRO A 71 -46.59 44.29 96.60
N ILE A 72 -47.42 44.54 97.62
CA ILE A 72 -48.63 43.76 97.91
C ILE A 72 -49.81 44.68 97.57
N ASP A 73 -50.73 44.20 96.73
CA ASP A 73 -51.84 45.01 96.18
C ASP A 73 -51.37 46.33 95.51
N GLY A 74 -50.20 46.31 94.89
CA GLY A 74 -49.64 47.44 94.13
C GLY A 74 -48.98 48.54 94.98
N ALA A 75 -48.84 48.35 96.30
CA ALA A 75 -48.19 49.31 97.17
C ALA A 75 -46.90 48.73 97.78
N LEU A 76 -45.77 49.42 97.57
CA LEU A 76 -44.48 49.13 98.24
C LEU A 76 -44.40 49.75 99.64
N CYS A 77 -45.27 50.71 99.93
CA CYS A 77 -45.32 51.43 101.19
C CYS A 77 -46.74 51.42 101.74
N ILE A 78 -46.91 50.98 102.98
CA ILE A 78 -48.21 50.85 103.64
C ILE A 78 -48.18 51.64 104.96
N GLU A 79 -49.19 52.48 105.17
CA GLU A 79 -49.44 53.22 106.41
C GLU A 79 -50.44 52.45 107.30
N ASP A 80 -50.57 52.81 108.57
CA ASP A 80 -51.51 52.17 109.52
C ASP A 80 -51.30 50.65 109.74
N GLN A 81 -50.05 50.22 109.88
CA GLN A 81 -49.68 48.86 110.29
C GLN A 81 -48.91 48.89 111.60
N LEU A 82 -49.03 47.86 112.44
CA LEU A 82 -48.15 47.73 113.59
C LEU A 82 -46.76 47.22 113.14
N PRO A 83 -45.69 47.54 113.88
CA PRO A 83 -44.35 47.05 113.55
C PRO A 83 -44.26 45.52 113.41
N GLU A 84 -45.08 44.80 114.19
CA GLU A 84 -45.17 43.33 114.17
C GLU A 84 -45.83 42.83 112.88
N GLU A 85 -46.91 43.48 112.44
CA GLU A 85 -47.64 43.15 111.20
C GLU A 85 -46.79 43.44 109.96
N CYS A 86 -46.01 44.53 109.98
CA CYS A 86 -45.07 44.84 108.90
C CYS A 86 -44.02 43.73 108.72
N GLY A 87 -43.55 43.15 109.82
CA GLY A 87 -42.62 42.02 109.79
C GLY A 87 -43.26 40.73 109.25
N GLU A 88 -44.54 40.49 109.53
CA GLU A 88 -45.28 39.36 108.96
C GLU A 88 -45.47 39.49 107.44
N LEU A 89 -45.58 40.71 106.92
CA LEU A 89 -45.60 41.01 105.48
C LEU A 89 -44.21 40.98 104.81
N GLY A 90 -43.16 40.65 105.56
CA GLY A 90 -41.78 40.65 105.05
C GLY A 90 -41.20 42.05 104.81
N GLY A 91 -41.85 43.08 105.34
CA GLY A 91 -41.43 44.48 105.27
C GLY A 91 -40.53 44.90 106.41
N SER A 92 -39.87 46.05 106.22
CA SER A 92 -39.12 46.75 107.27
C SER A 92 -39.93 47.93 107.79
N TRP A 93 -40.21 47.93 109.10
CA TRP A 93 -40.91 49.05 109.74
C TRP A 93 -39.97 50.23 109.94
N LEU A 94 -40.40 51.42 109.50
CA LEU A 94 -39.69 52.67 109.73
C LEU A 94 -40.49 53.53 110.70
N ALA A 95 -39.91 53.78 111.87
CA ALA A 95 -40.45 54.73 112.84
C ALA A 95 -40.35 56.14 112.27
N TYR A 96 -41.45 56.90 112.31
CA TYR A 96 -41.59 58.27 111.78
C TYR A 96 -41.62 58.39 110.24
N GLY A 97 -42.56 59.20 109.71
CA GLY A 97 -42.70 59.55 108.29
C GLY A 97 -43.80 58.78 107.54
N THR A 98 -44.39 59.41 106.53
CA THR A 98 -45.47 58.86 105.67
C THR A 98 -44.92 58.34 104.34
N CYS A 99 -45.67 57.48 103.66
CA CYS A 99 -45.35 56.98 102.33
C CYS A 99 -45.29 58.10 101.27
N ALA A 100 -46.04 59.19 101.47
CA ALA A 100 -46.04 60.34 100.58
C ALA A 100 -44.81 61.24 100.74
N GLU A 101 -44.32 61.43 101.97
CA GLU A 101 -43.17 62.30 102.23
C GLU A 101 -41.83 61.56 102.09
N GLN A 102 -41.83 60.25 102.37
CA GLN A 102 -40.64 59.41 102.36
C GLN A 102 -40.98 58.03 101.77
N PRO A 103 -41.05 57.91 100.43
CA PRO A 103 -41.26 56.62 99.79
C PRO A 103 -40.16 55.62 100.17
N CYS A 104 -40.51 54.34 100.15
CA CYS A 104 -39.55 53.27 100.39
C CYS A 104 -38.45 53.28 99.33
N SER A 105 -37.24 52.90 99.72
CA SER A 105 -36.09 52.89 98.82
C SER A 105 -36.43 52.14 97.53
N LEU A 106 -36.30 52.84 96.41
CA LEU A 106 -36.48 52.26 95.09
C LEU A 106 -35.37 51.23 94.90
N LEU A 107 -35.74 49.96 94.93
CA LEU A 107 -34.93 48.90 94.32
C LEU A 107 -34.82 49.19 92.81
N PRO A 108 -33.83 48.61 92.11
CA PRO A 108 -33.76 48.68 90.65
C PRO A 108 -35.11 48.36 90.02
N ASP A 109 -35.57 49.25 89.16
CA ASP A 109 -36.82 49.21 88.39
C ASP A 109 -36.46 49.86 87.04
N CYS A 110 -36.00 49.03 86.12
CA CYS A 110 -35.36 49.50 84.90
C CYS A 110 -36.38 49.88 83.80
N ASN A 111 -37.56 49.25 83.81
CA ASN A 111 -38.67 49.59 82.93
C ASN A 111 -39.58 50.73 83.47
N LEU A 112 -39.30 51.19 84.70
CA LEU A 112 -39.95 52.31 85.38
C LEU A 112 -41.46 52.12 85.58
N ASP A 113 -41.91 50.88 85.72
CA ASP A 113 -43.32 50.54 85.92
C ASP A 113 -43.78 50.66 87.38
N GLY A 114 -42.85 50.92 88.30
CA GLY A 114 -43.10 51.08 89.74
C GLY A 114 -43.00 49.78 90.53
N ILE A 115 -42.61 48.67 89.91
CA ILE A 115 -42.34 47.37 90.54
C ILE A 115 -40.84 47.08 90.41
N PRO A 116 -40.11 46.78 91.51
CA PRO A 116 -38.71 46.40 91.41
C PRO A 116 -38.47 45.19 90.50
N ASP A 117 -37.36 45.19 89.76
CA ASP A 117 -36.98 44.12 88.82
C ASP A 117 -37.02 42.73 89.49
N ALA A 118 -36.49 42.63 90.72
CA ALA A 118 -36.47 41.40 91.52
C ALA A 118 -37.86 40.87 91.91
N CYS A 119 -38.90 41.68 91.75
CA CYS A 119 -40.30 41.35 92.03
C CYS A 119 -41.09 41.07 90.74
N GLN A 120 -40.45 41.23 89.57
CA GLN A 120 -41.01 40.94 88.26
C GLN A 120 -40.43 39.62 87.72
N GLN A 121 -41.20 38.91 86.90
CA GLN A 121 -40.67 37.83 86.06
C GLN A 121 -40.36 38.43 84.70
N LEU A 122 -39.22 39.11 84.61
CA LEU A 122 -38.69 39.59 83.34
C LEU A 122 -37.75 38.53 82.74
N ALA A 123 -37.68 38.48 81.41
CA ALA A 123 -36.74 37.61 80.72
C ALA A 123 -35.31 38.12 80.98
N ASP A 124 -34.39 37.19 81.24
CA ASP A 124 -32.95 37.39 81.42
C ASP A 124 -32.30 36.15 80.79
N CYS A 125 -32.21 36.18 79.46
CA CYS A 125 -31.84 35.01 78.68
C CYS A 125 -30.36 34.65 78.84
N ASN A 126 -29.48 35.65 79.02
CA ASN A 126 -28.05 35.44 79.27
C ASN A 126 -27.71 35.16 80.74
N GLY A 127 -28.68 35.26 81.65
CA GLY A 127 -28.59 34.90 83.06
C GLY A 127 -27.64 35.81 83.86
N ASN A 128 -27.43 37.05 83.40
CA ASN A 128 -26.49 37.98 84.02
C ASN A 128 -27.09 38.73 85.23
N GLY A 129 -28.39 38.58 85.47
CA GLY A 129 -29.13 39.22 86.55
C GLY A 129 -29.72 40.59 86.21
N HIS A 130 -29.60 41.04 84.97
CA HIS A 130 -30.32 42.17 84.38
C HIS A 130 -31.40 41.65 83.42
N PRO A 131 -32.62 42.20 83.46
CA PRO A 131 -33.64 41.87 82.47
C PRO A 131 -33.25 42.27 81.05
N ASP A 132 -33.57 41.43 80.06
CA ASP A 132 -33.28 41.64 78.64
C ASP A 132 -33.79 43.01 78.19
N GLU A 133 -35.05 43.37 78.48
CA GLU A 133 -35.64 44.68 78.14
C GLU A 133 -34.92 45.92 78.71
N CYS A 134 -33.97 45.71 79.62
CA CYS A 134 -33.19 46.73 80.31
C CYS A 134 -31.71 46.74 79.92
N GLU A 135 -31.33 45.90 78.97
CA GLU A 135 -29.99 45.85 78.40
C GLU A 135 -29.89 46.65 77.09
N GLN A 136 -28.67 47.05 76.75
CA GLN A 136 -28.36 47.57 75.42
C GLN A 136 -27.65 46.44 74.67
N TYR A 137 -28.40 45.72 73.85
CA TYR A 137 -27.95 44.58 73.06
C TYR A 137 -28.07 44.88 71.57
N ASP A 138 -27.34 44.11 70.79
CA ASP A 138 -27.52 44.01 69.35
C ASP A 138 -28.75 43.11 69.10
N ASP A 139 -29.73 43.68 68.37
CA ASP A 139 -30.98 43.06 67.93
C ASP A 139 -31.12 43.41 66.46
N CYS A 140 -30.45 42.62 65.63
CA CYS A 140 -30.28 42.94 64.23
C CYS A 140 -31.56 42.69 63.42
N ASN A 141 -32.40 41.74 63.86
CA ASN A 141 -33.67 41.39 63.21
C ASN A 141 -34.86 42.23 63.72
N GLY A 142 -34.67 42.99 64.80
CA GLY A 142 -35.62 43.95 65.34
C GLY A 142 -36.80 43.30 66.06
N ASN A 143 -36.64 42.11 66.61
CA ASN A 143 -37.71 41.35 67.25
C ASN A 143 -37.81 41.59 68.78
N PHE A 144 -36.94 42.44 69.34
CA PHE A 144 -36.79 42.75 70.77
C PHE A 144 -36.27 41.60 71.64
N VAL A 145 -35.56 40.64 71.05
CA VAL A 145 -34.76 39.61 71.71
C VAL A 145 -33.29 39.86 71.33
N PRO A 146 -32.34 39.80 72.28
CA PRO A 146 -30.93 39.90 71.94
C PRO A 146 -30.50 38.82 70.95
N ASP A 147 -29.63 39.17 70.01
CA ASP A 147 -29.06 38.26 68.99
C ASP A 147 -28.53 36.96 69.62
N GLU A 148 -27.80 37.06 70.74
CA GLU A 148 -27.27 35.90 71.49
C GLU A 148 -28.37 34.93 71.97
N CYS A 149 -29.56 35.46 72.25
CA CYS A 149 -30.69 34.70 72.75
C CYS A 149 -31.56 34.14 71.64
N ASP A 150 -31.65 34.83 70.51
CA ASP A 150 -32.23 34.27 69.28
C ASP A 150 -31.43 33.05 68.80
N ILE A 151 -30.11 33.10 68.88
CA ILE A 151 -29.22 31.98 68.52
C ILE A 151 -29.34 30.84 69.55
N ASP A 152 -29.22 31.11 70.85
CA ASP A 152 -29.26 30.07 71.89
C ASP A 152 -30.63 29.38 71.98
N SER A 153 -31.72 30.11 71.69
CA SER A 153 -33.08 29.55 71.61
C SER A 153 -33.34 28.76 70.32
N GLY A 154 -32.47 28.88 69.31
CA GLY A 154 -32.64 28.33 67.98
C GLY A 154 -33.74 29.01 67.15
N PHE A 155 -34.12 30.24 67.53
CA PHE A 155 -35.02 31.08 66.76
C PHE A 155 -34.32 31.60 65.49
N SER A 156 -33.04 31.97 65.62
CA SER A 156 -32.16 32.32 64.52
C SER A 156 -30.99 31.33 64.41
N ALA A 157 -30.50 31.12 63.20
CA ALA A 157 -29.30 30.32 62.94
C ALA A 157 -28.04 31.21 62.99
N ASP A 158 -26.90 30.60 63.28
CA ASP A 158 -25.56 31.21 63.29
C ASP A 158 -24.58 30.14 62.79
N CYS A 159 -24.45 30.04 61.47
CA CYS A 159 -23.74 28.95 60.83
C CYS A 159 -22.20 29.08 60.91
N ASP A 160 -21.67 30.31 60.99
CA ASP A 160 -20.24 30.59 61.14
C ASP A 160 -19.80 30.79 62.62
N GLN A 161 -20.76 30.80 63.55
CA GLN A 161 -20.58 30.94 64.99
C GLN A 161 -19.93 32.27 65.38
N ASN A 162 -20.22 33.34 64.65
CA ASN A 162 -19.66 34.67 64.91
C ASN A 162 -20.48 35.46 65.96
N GLY A 163 -21.66 34.96 66.37
CA GLY A 163 -22.56 35.59 67.34
C GLY A 163 -23.55 36.59 66.74
N ILE A 164 -23.60 36.71 65.42
CA ILE A 164 -24.57 37.47 64.63
C ILE A 164 -25.52 36.45 63.98
N PRO A 165 -26.84 36.64 64.07
CA PRO A 165 -27.80 35.82 63.35
C PRO A 165 -27.56 35.83 61.83
N ASP A 166 -27.72 34.68 61.17
CA ASP A 166 -27.52 34.51 59.72
C ASP A 166 -28.31 35.55 58.89
N GLU A 167 -29.53 35.90 59.31
CA GLU A 167 -30.38 36.90 58.62
C GLU A 167 -29.83 38.34 58.65
N CYS A 168 -28.76 38.57 59.41
CA CYS A 168 -28.09 39.85 59.59
C CYS A 168 -26.66 39.86 59.06
N ASP A 169 -26.16 38.73 58.59
CA ASP A 169 -24.87 38.63 57.93
C ASP A 169 -24.92 39.11 56.47
N SER A 170 -23.74 39.28 55.89
CA SER A 170 -23.62 39.63 54.48
C SER A 170 -24.00 38.43 53.63
N ASP A 171 -24.86 38.67 52.64
CA ASP A 171 -25.36 37.69 51.68
C ASP A 171 -25.32 38.36 50.29
N CYS A 172 -24.29 38.03 49.52
CA CYS A 172 -23.99 38.70 48.26
C CYS A 172 -25.01 38.36 47.16
N ASP A 173 -25.57 37.15 47.18
CA ASP A 173 -26.42 36.60 46.14
C ASP A 173 -27.92 36.61 46.51
N GLN A 174 -28.20 36.90 47.78
CA GLN A 174 -29.52 37.05 48.39
C GLN A 174 -30.32 35.76 48.41
N ASP A 175 -29.67 34.60 48.56
CA ASP A 175 -30.33 33.30 48.65
C ASP A 175 -30.79 32.94 50.09
N GLY A 176 -30.35 33.70 51.09
CA GLY A 176 -30.67 33.51 52.50
C GLY A 176 -29.65 32.68 53.28
N VAL A 177 -28.52 32.31 52.67
CA VAL A 177 -27.34 31.74 53.33
C VAL A 177 -26.26 32.82 53.43
N PRO A 178 -25.70 33.10 54.62
CA PRO A 178 -24.61 34.04 54.76
C PRO A 178 -23.37 33.66 53.96
N ASP A 179 -22.65 34.66 53.42
CA ASP A 179 -21.39 34.51 52.70
C ASP A 179 -20.41 33.58 53.46
N ALA A 180 -20.30 33.75 54.78
CA ALA A 180 -19.39 32.97 55.63
C ALA A 180 -19.73 31.47 55.73
N CYS A 181 -20.93 31.09 55.30
CA CYS A 181 -21.46 29.73 55.37
C CYS A 181 -21.69 29.10 54.00
N GLU A 182 -21.37 29.86 52.96
CA GLU A 182 -21.31 29.39 51.61
C GLU A 182 -20.00 28.64 51.33
N VAL A 183 -19.96 27.98 50.18
CA VAL A 183 -18.77 27.29 49.73
C VAL A 183 -17.79 28.32 49.14
N ASP A 184 -16.56 28.26 49.62
CA ASP A 184 -15.40 28.98 49.09
C ASP A 184 -14.33 27.93 48.76
N CYS A 185 -14.35 27.45 47.52
CA CYS A 185 -13.47 26.35 47.13
C CYS A 185 -12.02 26.77 46.92
N ASN A 186 -11.79 28.03 46.53
CA ASN A 186 -10.44 28.54 46.30
C ASN A 186 -9.79 29.15 47.56
N GLU A 187 -10.53 29.16 48.68
CA GLU A 187 -10.15 29.65 50.00
C GLU A 187 -9.65 31.11 49.97
N ASP A 188 -10.21 31.95 49.09
CA ASP A 188 -9.82 33.35 48.95
C ASP A 188 -10.63 34.33 49.83
N GLY A 189 -11.63 33.80 50.54
CA GLY A 189 -12.53 34.53 51.43
C GLY A 189 -13.72 35.18 50.72
N ILE A 190 -13.93 34.88 49.44
CA ILE A 190 -15.11 35.27 48.67
C ILE A 190 -15.85 33.98 48.28
N PRO A 191 -17.13 33.80 48.64
CA PRO A 191 -17.89 32.63 48.24
C PRO A 191 -17.99 32.47 46.73
N ASP A 192 -18.04 31.23 46.26
CA ASP A 192 -18.04 30.92 44.83
C ASP A 192 -19.20 31.61 44.09
N GLN A 193 -20.38 31.72 44.72
CA GLN A 193 -21.56 32.40 44.15
C GLN A 193 -21.35 33.91 43.94
N CYS A 194 -20.41 34.51 44.69
CA CYS A 194 -20.05 35.92 44.62
C CYS A 194 -18.93 36.22 43.62
N GLN A 195 -18.34 35.21 43.00
CA GLN A 195 -17.22 35.37 42.06
C GLN A 195 -17.40 34.57 40.76
N VAL A 196 -16.61 34.94 39.75
CA VAL A 196 -16.54 34.19 38.50
C VAL A 196 -15.26 33.38 38.56
N LEU A 197 -15.41 32.09 38.80
CA LEU A 197 -14.32 31.12 38.79
C LEU A 197 -14.24 30.44 37.42
N ASP A 198 -13.05 29.97 37.08
CA ASP A 198 -12.85 29.16 35.88
C ASP A 198 -13.61 27.83 36.04
N ASP A 199 -14.37 27.46 35.01
CA ASP A 199 -15.11 26.19 34.88
C ASP A 199 -14.87 25.71 33.45
N CYS A 200 -13.76 25.03 33.25
CA CYS A 200 -13.27 24.71 31.91
C CYS A 200 -14.22 23.75 31.16
N ASN A 201 -14.86 22.84 31.89
CA ASN A 201 -15.73 21.81 31.35
C ASN A 201 -17.20 22.27 31.28
N HIS A 202 -17.50 23.46 31.81
CA HIS A 202 -18.79 24.13 31.81
C HIS A 202 -19.91 23.28 32.46
N ASN A 203 -19.58 22.51 33.49
CA ASN A 203 -20.55 21.67 34.19
C ASN A 203 -21.31 22.41 35.30
N GLY A 204 -20.94 23.66 35.58
CA GLY A 204 -21.54 24.51 36.60
C GLY A 204 -20.91 24.38 37.99
N ILE A 205 -19.82 23.62 38.12
CA ILE A 205 -18.99 23.51 39.33
C ILE A 205 -17.62 24.10 38.98
N PRO A 206 -17.13 25.13 39.71
CA PRO A 206 -15.82 25.71 39.48
C PRO A 206 -14.66 24.72 39.53
N ASP A 207 -13.60 24.98 38.76
CA ASP A 207 -12.36 24.19 38.75
C ASP A 207 -11.62 24.17 40.10
N ALA A 208 -11.94 25.08 41.03
CA ALA A 208 -11.43 25.00 42.41
C ALA A 208 -12.22 24.02 43.28
N CYS A 209 -13.47 23.74 42.92
CA CYS A 209 -14.43 22.95 43.69
C CYS A 209 -14.46 21.46 43.35
N GLU A 210 -13.91 21.07 42.19
CA GLU A 210 -13.90 19.65 41.84
C GLU A 210 -12.63 18.97 42.34
N HIS A 211 -12.79 17.74 42.82
CA HIS A 211 -11.65 16.86 43.08
C HIS A 211 -11.27 16.20 41.76
N PHE A 212 -10.33 16.81 41.05
CA PHE A 212 -10.02 16.40 39.70
C PHE A 212 -8.99 15.29 39.60
N PRO A 213 -9.18 14.36 38.65
CA PRO A 213 -8.07 13.69 38.00
C PRO A 213 -7.16 14.76 37.36
N ASP A 214 -5.96 14.88 37.91
CA ASP A 214 -4.83 15.63 37.33
C ASP A 214 -3.67 14.62 37.29
N CYS A 215 -3.69 13.82 36.25
CA CYS A 215 -2.79 12.68 36.15
C CYS A 215 -1.36 13.12 35.81
N ASN A 216 -1.19 14.22 35.08
CA ASN A 216 0.09 14.82 34.73
C ASN A 216 0.64 15.75 35.84
N GLN A 217 -0.14 16.00 36.88
CA GLN A 217 0.19 16.80 38.08
C GLN A 217 0.59 18.24 37.75
N ASN A 218 0.02 18.83 36.71
CA ASN A 218 0.34 20.19 36.30
C ASN A 218 -0.48 21.25 37.05
N GLY A 219 -1.39 20.83 37.93
CA GLY A 219 -2.30 21.68 38.70
C GLY A 219 -3.55 22.10 37.92
N ARG A 220 -3.80 21.48 36.77
CA ARG A 220 -4.96 21.70 35.90
C ARG A 220 -5.66 20.37 35.69
N PRO A 221 -6.99 20.33 35.76
CA PRO A 221 -7.72 19.09 35.54
C PRO A 221 -7.50 18.50 34.15
N ASP A 222 -7.48 17.17 34.06
CA ASP A 222 -7.41 16.41 32.81
C ASP A 222 -8.45 16.90 31.78
N SER A 223 -9.69 17.12 32.24
CA SER A 223 -10.79 17.61 31.37
C SER A 223 -10.50 18.98 30.77
N CYS A 224 -9.80 19.84 31.50
CA CYS A 224 -9.39 21.15 31.03
C CYS A 224 -8.24 21.02 30.01
N ASP A 225 -7.27 20.13 30.27
CA ASP A 225 -6.16 19.84 29.36
C ASP A 225 -6.64 19.32 28.00
N LEU A 226 -7.66 18.47 28.01
CA LEU A 226 -8.34 18.03 26.78
C LEU A 226 -9.15 19.15 26.12
N ALA A 227 -9.91 19.94 26.88
CA ALA A 227 -10.74 21.01 26.34
C ALA A 227 -9.92 22.13 25.67
N ASP A 228 -8.76 22.46 26.22
CA ASP A 228 -7.85 23.48 25.66
C ASP A 228 -6.89 22.91 24.61
N GLY A 229 -6.91 21.59 24.39
CA GLY A 229 -6.01 20.89 23.46
C GLY A 229 -4.54 20.94 23.90
N LEU A 230 -4.30 21.04 25.21
CA LEU A 230 -2.95 20.92 25.80
C LEU A 230 -2.54 19.45 25.88
N SER A 231 -3.49 18.55 26.06
CA SER A 231 -3.29 17.10 26.00
C SER A 231 -4.19 16.47 24.92
N SER A 232 -3.78 15.30 24.41
CA SER A 232 -4.51 14.52 23.41
C SER A 232 -5.33 13.41 24.08
N ASP A 233 -6.41 12.98 23.42
CA ASP A 233 -7.26 11.86 23.82
C ASP A 233 -7.68 11.10 22.56
N CYS A 234 -6.90 10.10 22.18
CA CYS A 234 -7.06 9.41 20.91
C CYS A 234 -8.18 8.36 20.91
N ASP A 235 -8.58 7.83 22.07
CA ASP A 235 -9.71 6.89 22.23
C ASP A 235 -11.00 7.54 22.77
N TRP A 236 -10.94 8.83 23.13
CA TRP A 236 -12.05 9.70 23.49
C TRP A 236 -12.70 9.27 24.82
N ASN A 237 -11.90 8.68 25.71
CA ASN A 237 -12.38 8.16 26.99
C ASN A 237 -12.37 9.23 28.11
N GLY A 238 -11.86 10.43 27.84
CA GLY A 238 -11.76 11.54 28.78
C GLY A 238 -10.53 11.52 29.68
N ILE A 239 -9.57 10.63 29.44
CA ILE A 239 -8.28 10.54 30.12
C ILE A 239 -7.19 10.93 29.11
N PRO A 240 -6.37 11.95 29.41
CA PRO A 240 -5.24 12.34 28.58
C PRO A 240 -4.33 11.16 28.22
N ASP A 241 -3.89 11.13 26.97
CA ASP A 241 -3.01 10.09 26.41
C ASP A 241 -1.78 9.84 27.30
N GLU A 242 -1.14 10.92 27.78
CA GLU A 242 0.05 10.86 28.66
C GLU A 242 -0.18 10.16 30.03
N CYS A 243 -1.44 9.85 30.34
CA CYS A 243 -1.87 9.22 31.59
C CYS A 243 -2.46 7.83 31.38
N GLN A 244 -2.50 7.38 30.14
CA GLN A 244 -2.88 6.04 29.79
C GLN A 244 -1.64 5.11 29.83
N PRO A 245 -1.83 3.79 29.92
CA PRO A 245 -0.74 2.84 29.80
C PRO A 245 -0.02 3.01 28.46
N ASP A 246 1.31 3.01 28.53
CA ASP A 246 2.24 3.08 27.41
C ASP A 246 3.37 2.08 27.75
N CYS A 247 3.31 0.90 27.14
CA CYS A 247 4.21 -0.19 27.47
C CYS A 247 5.60 -0.05 26.85
N ASP A 248 5.76 0.68 25.75
CA ASP A 248 7.03 0.88 25.05
C ASP A 248 7.72 2.23 25.38
N HIS A 249 6.97 3.13 26.01
CA HIS A 249 7.32 4.47 26.47
C HIS A 249 7.62 5.47 25.34
N ASP A 250 6.95 5.36 24.19
CA ASP A 250 7.12 6.26 23.05
C ASP A 250 6.26 7.55 23.13
N GLY A 251 5.29 7.59 24.05
CA GLY A 251 4.37 8.71 24.26
C GLY A 251 3.02 8.61 23.54
N LEU A 252 2.75 7.50 22.84
CA LEU A 252 1.42 7.07 22.40
C LEU A 252 0.86 6.05 23.40
N PRO A 253 -0.43 6.13 23.77
CA PRO A 253 -1.06 5.10 24.59
C PRO A 253 -1.20 3.77 23.86
N ASP A 254 -1.15 2.66 24.62
CA ASP A 254 -1.40 1.31 24.12
C ASP A 254 -2.70 1.24 23.29
N VAL A 255 -3.77 1.90 23.74
CA VAL A 255 -5.10 1.86 23.07
C VAL A 255 -5.11 2.57 21.71
N CYS A 256 -4.09 3.36 21.41
CA CYS A 256 -3.96 4.15 20.19
C CYS A 256 -2.83 3.69 19.29
N GLU A 257 -2.13 2.65 19.71
CA GLU A 257 -1.19 1.92 18.89
C GLU A 257 -1.91 0.90 18.00
N VAL A 258 -1.14 0.38 17.04
CA VAL A 258 -1.63 -0.66 16.16
C VAL A 258 -1.58 -2.00 16.90
N ASP A 259 -2.71 -2.70 16.88
CA ASP A 259 -2.81 -4.11 17.25
C ASP A 259 -3.35 -4.84 16.02
N CYS A 260 -2.48 -5.53 15.31
CA CYS A 260 -2.86 -6.26 14.10
C CYS A 260 -3.45 -7.64 14.38
N ASN A 261 -3.17 -8.21 15.55
CA ASN A 261 -3.61 -9.56 15.91
C ASN A 261 -4.93 -9.58 16.72
N TRP A 262 -5.37 -8.39 17.16
CA TRP A 262 -6.58 -8.10 17.93
C TRP A 262 -6.65 -8.83 19.28
N ASP A 263 -5.50 -9.07 19.92
CA ASP A 263 -5.43 -9.68 21.25
C ASP A 263 -5.50 -8.67 22.39
N GLY A 264 -5.50 -7.37 22.08
CA GLY A 264 -5.61 -6.27 23.03
C GLY A 264 -4.28 -5.85 23.66
N VAL A 265 -3.15 -6.34 23.14
CA VAL A 265 -1.81 -5.84 23.46
C VAL A 265 -1.22 -5.24 22.17
N PRO A 266 -0.71 -4.01 22.19
CA PRO A 266 -0.12 -3.40 21.00
C PRO A 266 1.05 -4.20 20.43
N ASP A 267 1.25 -4.09 19.12
CA ASP A 267 2.27 -4.83 18.39
C ASP A 267 3.69 -4.51 18.90
N ASP A 268 4.00 -3.24 19.21
CA ASP A 268 5.32 -2.79 19.70
C ASP A 268 5.64 -3.29 21.13
N CYS A 269 4.60 -3.72 21.86
CA CYS A 269 4.73 -4.32 23.18
C CYS A 269 4.76 -5.84 23.18
N GLN A 270 4.73 -6.44 21.99
CA GLN A 270 4.80 -7.87 21.77
C GLN A 270 6.00 -8.22 20.90
N SER A 271 6.65 -9.34 21.20
CA SER A 271 7.60 -9.93 20.26
C SER A 271 6.84 -10.75 19.23
N LEU A 272 6.23 -10.06 18.27
CA LEU A 272 5.60 -10.69 17.12
C LEU A 272 6.66 -11.11 16.10
N VAL A 273 6.31 -12.09 15.28
CA VAL A 273 7.19 -12.57 14.21
C VAL A 273 7.25 -11.50 13.13
N ASP A 274 8.47 -11.10 12.76
CA ASP A 274 8.82 -10.19 11.65
C ASP A 274 9.97 -10.85 10.89
N CYS A 275 9.63 -11.67 9.90
CA CYS A 275 10.62 -12.49 9.19
C CYS A 275 11.48 -11.67 8.22
N ASP A 276 10.94 -10.62 7.60
CA ASP A 276 11.70 -9.75 6.69
C ASP A 276 12.49 -8.64 7.42
N HIS A 277 12.27 -8.50 8.73
CA HIS A 277 12.91 -7.52 9.61
C HIS A 277 12.67 -6.08 9.15
N ASN A 278 11.49 -5.81 8.57
CA ASN A 278 11.13 -4.48 8.10
C ASN A 278 10.58 -3.57 9.21
N GLY A 279 10.41 -4.10 10.42
CA GLY A 279 9.91 -3.38 11.60
C GLY A 279 8.38 -3.35 11.70
N ILE A 280 7.67 -4.11 10.87
CA ILE A 280 6.22 -4.29 10.93
C ILE A 280 5.98 -5.79 11.12
N PRO A 281 5.28 -6.23 12.18
CA PRO A 281 4.99 -7.65 12.38
C PRO A 281 4.28 -8.29 11.20
N ASP A 282 4.54 -9.58 10.96
CA ASP A 282 4.04 -10.23 9.76
C ASP A 282 2.50 -10.31 9.73
N ILE A 283 1.88 -10.38 10.91
CA ILE A 283 0.41 -10.37 11.06
C ILE A 283 -0.24 -9.04 10.63
N CYS A 284 0.53 -7.95 10.58
CA CYS A 284 0.07 -6.65 10.08
C CYS A 284 0.13 -6.52 8.56
N GLN A 285 0.73 -7.49 7.89
CA GLN A 285 1.08 -7.39 6.49
C GLN A 285 0.31 -8.45 5.68
N SER A 286 -0.17 -8.05 4.50
CA SER A 286 -0.71 -8.98 3.53
C SER A 286 0.44 -9.53 2.70
N PHE A 287 0.90 -10.75 3.01
CA PHE A 287 2.00 -11.35 2.27
C PHE A 287 1.56 -12.26 1.12
N PRO A 288 2.45 -12.44 0.14
CA PRO A 288 2.49 -13.65 -0.67
C PRO A 288 2.62 -14.88 0.25
N ASP A 289 1.63 -15.76 0.15
CA ASP A 289 1.62 -17.11 0.71
C ASP A 289 1.22 -18.02 -0.45
N CYS A 290 2.19 -18.35 -1.28
CA CYS A 290 1.95 -19.01 -2.55
C CYS A 290 1.57 -20.48 -2.38
N ASN A 291 2.03 -21.12 -1.30
CA ASN A 291 1.71 -22.51 -0.96
C ASN A 291 0.45 -22.64 -0.07
N HIS A 292 -0.14 -21.52 0.33
CA HIS A 292 -1.34 -21.39 1.13
C HIS A 292 -1.27 -22.10 2.48
N ASN A 293 -0.09 -22.13 3.10
CA ASN A 293 0.13 -22.79 4.40
C ASN A 293 -0.12 -21.86 5.60
N GLN A 294 -0.54 -20.61 5.34
CA GLN A 294 -0.77 -19.53 6.31
C GLN A 294 0.50 -18.98 6.97
N ILE A 295 1.67 -19.28 6.41
CA ILE A 295 2.96 -18.71 6.77
C ILE A 295 3.41 -17.91 5.53
N PRO A 296 3.74 -16.62 5.65
CA PRO A 296 4.28 -15.85 4.55
C PRO A 296 5.48 -16.53 3.91
N ASP A 297 5.63 -16.43 2.59
CA ASP A 297 6.72 -17.01 1.81
C ASP A 297 8.10 -16.74 2.44
N VAL A 298 8.33 -15.49 2.86
CA VAL A 298 9.57 -15.02 3.51
C VAL A 298 9.84 -15.76 4.83
N CYS A 299 8.79 -16.03 5.62
CA CYS A 299 8.88 -16.75 6.87
C CYS A 299 9.11 -18.23 6.65
N ASP A 300 8.44 -18.78 5.63
CA ASP A 300 8.55 -20.19 5.32
C ASP A 300 9.97 -20.55 4.89
N ILE A 301 10.61 -19.68 4.09
CA ILE A 301 12.03 -19.78 3.73
C ILE A 301 12.93 -19.57 4.96
N ALA A 302 12.71 -18.49 5.74
CA ALA A 302 13.56 -18.14 6.87
C ALA A 302 13.57 -19.20 7.99
N PHE A 303 12.43 -19.87 8.22
CA PHE A 303 12.30 -20.95 9.20
C PHE A 303 12.61 -22.34 8.62
N GLY A 304 12.94 -22.42 7.32
CA GLY A 304 13.27 -23.66 6.63
C GLY A 304 12.08 -24.61 6.43
N GLY A 305 10.86 -24.08 6.42
CA GLY A 305 9.66 -24.80 5.99
C GLY A 305 9.57 -24.92 4.47
N SER A 306 10.15 -23.96 3.75
CA SER A 306 10.32 -23.95 2.30
C SER A 306 11.79 -23.75 1.90
N THR A 307 12.17 -24.20 0.71
CA THR A 307 13.47 -23.94 0.09
C THR A 307 13.37 -22.78 -0.91
N ASP A 308 14.45 -22.02 -1.03
CA ASP A 308 14.60 -20.93 -2.00
C ASP A 308 16.06 -20.97 -2.48
N CYS A 309 16.28 -21.69 -3.58
CA CYS A 309 17.63 -21.98 -4.06
C CYS A 309 18.29 -20.75 -4.71
N ASN A 310 17.50 -19.88 -5.36
CA ASN A 310 17.95 -18.74 -6.14
C ASN A 310 17.91 -17.43 -5.31
N SER A 311 17.37 -17.49 -4.09
CA SER A 311 17.28 -16.40 -3.13
C SER A 311 16.44 -15.21 -3.63
N ASP A 312 15.40 -15.48 -4.42
CA ASP A 312 14.49 -14.46 -4.94
C ASP A 312 13.33 -14.12 -3.98
N GLY A 313 13.20 -14.86 -2.88
CA GLY A 313 12.18 -14.66 -1.86
C GLY A 313 10.85 -15.37 -2.14
N ILE A 314 10.77 -16.22 -3.17
CA ILE A 314 9.61 -17.05 -3.49
C ILE A 314 9.99 -18.54 -3.29
N PRO A 315 9.26 -19.29 -2.47
CA PRO A 315 9.48 -20.72 -2.29
C PRO A 315 9.57 -21.49 -3.60
N ASP A 316 10.56 -22.38 -3.71
CA ASP A 316 10.83 -23.22 -4.89
C ASP A 316 9.56 -23.94 -5.38
N GLU A 317 8.74 -24.46 -4.46
CA GLU A 317 7.49 -25.18 -4.77
C GLU A 317 6.41 -24.32 -5.45
N CYS A 318 6.53 -23.00 -5.35
CA CYS A 318 5.64 -22.04 -6.01
C CYS A 318 6.15 -21.60 -7.37
N GLN A 319 7.39 -21.96 -7.72
CA GLN A 319 8.03 -21.58 -8.97
C GLN A 319 8.02 -22.70 -10.00
N LEU A 320 7.51 -23.90 -9.68
CA LEU A 320 7.56 -25.09 -10.55
C LEU A 320 6.75 -24.99 -11.86
N ALA A 321 5.76 -24.08 -11.93
CA ALA A 321 4.82 -24.04 -13.04
C ALA A 321 5.48 -23.52 -14.34
N GLY A 322 5.96 -24.44 -15.17
CA GLY A 322 6.66 -24.11 -16.42
C GLY A 322 8.16 -23.85 -16.24
N ASN A 323 8.71 -24.24 -15.09
CA ASN A 323 10.11 -24.09 -14.68
C ASN A 323 10.57 -25.35 -13.91
N ASP A 324 10.10 -26.53 -14.32
CA ASP A 324 10.47 -27.86 -13.79
C ASP A 324 10.40 -28.84 -14.96
N CYS A 325 11.36 -28.74 -15.87
CA CYS A 325 11.34 -29.46 -17.13
C CYS A 325 11.69 -30.96 -16.97
N ASN A 326 12.43 -31.33 -15.93
CA ASN A 326 12.78 -32.73 -15.61
C ASN A 326 11.78 -33.38 -14.63
N GLY A 327 10.87 -32.62 -14.02
CA GLY A 327 9.83 -33.09 -13.11
C GLY A 327 10.36 -33.50 -11.73
N ASN A 328 11.50 -32.95 -11.31
CA ASN A 328 12.17 -33.31 -10.07
C ASN A 328 11.67 -32.54 -8.83
N GLN A 329 10.72 -31.62 -9.01
CA GLN A 329 10.15 -30.74 -7.98
C GLN A 329 11.14 -29.70 -7.44
N LEU A 330 12.17 -29.38 -8.21
CA LEU A 330 13.03 -28.22 -8.04
C LEU A 330 12.83 -27.30 -9.25
N PRO A 331 12.84 -25.98 -9.06
CA PRO A 331 12.90 -25.04 -10.16
C PRO A 331 14.14 -25.30 -11.03
N ASP A 332 14.01 -25.10 -12.33
CA ASP A 332 15.09 -25.30 -13.31
C ASP A 332 16.36 -24.50 -12.91
N GLU A 333 16.20 -23.29 -12.36
CA GLU A 333 17.31 -22.46 -11.87
C GLU A 333 18.10 -23.08 -10.70
N CYS A 334 17.53 -24.07 -10.02
CA CYS A 334 18.14 -24.82 -8.92
C CYS A 334 18.89 -26.07 -9.38
N ASP A 335 18.70 -26.47 -10.64
CA ASP A 335 19.31 -27.65 -11.20
C ASP A 335 20.72 -27.36 -11.71
N GLY A 336 21.46 -28.44 -11.98
CA GLY A 336 22.77 -28.32 -12.59
C GLY A 336 22.63 -27.86 -14.03
N ASP A 337 23.32 -26.77 -14.37
CA ASP A 337 23.49 -26.24 -15.71
C ASP A 337 25.01 -26.11 -15.95
N CYS A 338 25.56 -26.92 -16.86
CA CYS A 338 27.00 -26.97 -17.10
C CYS A 338 27.52 -25.96 -18.12
N ASP A 339 26.66 -25.34 -18.94
CA ASP A 339 27.05 -24.35 -19.94
C ASP A 339 26.57 -22.92 -19.62
N ALA A 340 25.72 -22.78 -18.59
CA ALA A 340 25.15 -21.56 -18.05
C ALA A 340 24.19 -20.83 -19.00
N ASP A 341 23.47 -21.55 -19.86
CA ASP A 341 22.48 -20.97 -20.77
C ASP A 341 21.07 -20.75 -20.16
N GLY A 342 20.85 -21.30 -18.96
CA GLY A 342 19.58 -21.21 -18.22
C GLY A 342 18.61 -22.36 -18.46
N ILE A 343 19.02 -23.41 -19.17
CA ILE A 343 18.30 -24.68 -19.31
C ILE A 343 19.04 -25.72 -18.45
N PRO A 344 18.34 -26.48 -17.59
CA PRO A 344 18.98 -27.55 -16.83
C PRO A 344 19.50 -28.67 -17.70
N ASN A 345 20.59 -29.29 -17.28
CA ASN A 345 21.20 -30.44 -17.96
C ASN A 345 20.17 -31.55 -18.28
N ASP A 346 19.28 -31.86 -17.35
CA ASP A 346 18.29 -32.95 -17.52
C ASP A 346 17.22 -32.63 -18.59
N CYS A 347 17.17 -31.38 -19.06
CA CYS A 347 16.22 -30.87 -20.03
C CYS A 347 16.84 -30.51 -21.37
N GLU A 348 18.17 -30.52 -21.42
CA GLU A 348 18.94 -30.39 -22.63
C GLU A 348 18.90 -31.67 -23.45
N ILE A 349 19.35 -31.54 -24.70
CA ILE A 349 19.41 -32.64 -25.63
C ILE A 349 20.65 -33.49 -25.29
N ASP A 350 20.43 -34.79 -25.10
CA ASP A 350 21.48 -35.82 -24.98
C ASP A 350 21.24 -36.86 -26.08
N CYS A 351 21.79 -36.61 -27.26
CA CYS A 351 21.62 -37.49 -28.41
C CYS A 351 22.37 -38.82 -28.24
N ASN A 352 23.50 -38.82 -27.54
CA ASN A 352 24.32 -40.01 -27.35
C ASN A 352 23.85 -40.91 -26.18
N HIS A 353 22.92 -40.39 -25.36
CA HIS A 353 22.30 -41.02 -24.20
C HIS A 353 23.30 -41.48 -23.13
N ASP A 354 24.37 -40.73 -22.91
CA ASP A 354 25.39 -41.02 -21.90
C ASP A 354 25.13 -40.35 -20.53
N GLY A 355 24.08 -39.51 -20.45
CA GLY A 355 23.68 -38.79 -19.26
C GLY A 355 24.42 -37.47 -19.04
N ILE A 356 25.17 -37.00 -20.04
CA ILE A 356 25.74 -35.65 -20.10
C ILE A 356 25.09 -34.93 -21.30
N PRO A 357 24.56 -33.71 -21.14
CA PRO A 357 24.02 -32.94 -22.26
C PRO A 357 25.05 -32.65 -23.33
N ASP A 358 24.62 -32.63 -24.59
CA ASP A 358 25.51 -32.47 -25.74
C ASP A 358 26.33 -31.16 -25.71
N ASP A 359 25.75 -30.05 -25.25
CA ASP A 359 26.45 -28.74 -25.14
C ASP A 359 27.48 -28.71 -24.00
N CYS A 360 27.42 -29.68 -23.08
CA CYS A 360 28.37 -29.87 -21.99
C CYS A 360 29.50 -30.87 -22.31
N GLN A 361 29.51 -31.42 -23.52
CA GLN A 361 30.56 -32.33 -23.98
C GLN A 361 31.11 -31.92 -25.34
N PRO A 362 32.43 -32.04 -25.55
CA PRO A 362 33.02 -31.82 -26.86
C PRO A 362 32.71 -33.02 -27.76
N LEU A 363 31.54 -33.01 -28.40
CA LEU A 363 31.16 -34.04 -29.36
C LEU A 363 31.73 -33.74 -30.76
N PRO A 364 32.03 -34.78 -31.55
CA PRO A 364 32.37 -34.61 -32.95
C PRO A 364 31.24 -33.91 -33.72
N ASP A 365 31.59 -32.89 -34.49
CA ASP A 365 30.76 -32.18 -35.46
C ASP A 365 31.65 -31.95 -36.69
N CYS A 366 31.58 -32.87 -37.65
CA CYS A 366 32.53 -32.89 -38.76
C CYS A 366 32.20 -31.85 -39.83
N ASP A 367 30.92 -31.52 -40.00
CA ASP A 367 30.44 -30.51 -40.97
C ASP A 367 30.44 -29.09 -40.38
N HIS A 368 30.73 -28.97 -39.08
CA HIS A 368 30.84 -27.73 -38.31
C HIS A 368 29.55 -26.89 -38.34
N ASN A 369 28.40 -27.56 -38.37
CA ASN A 369 27.10 -26.89 -38.42
C ASN A 369 26.56 -26.51 -37.03
N GLY A 370 27.25 -26.91 -35.95
CA GLY A 370 26.90 -26.64 -34.56
C GLY A 370 25.97 -27.68 -33.94
N ILE A 371 25.70 -28.79 -34.62
CA ILE A 371 24.93 -29.93 -34.12
C ILE A 371 25.88 -31.15 -34.13
N PRO A 372 26.09 -31.84 -32.99
CA PRO A 372 26.93 -33.03 -32.97
C PRO A 372 26.52 -34.11 -33.97
N ASP A 373 27.48 -34.85 -34.51
CA ASP A 373 27.22 -35.86 -35.55
C ASP A 373 26.21 -36.93 -35.07
N VAL A 374 26.25 -37.25 -33.77
CA VAL A 374 25.35 -38.21 -33.09
C VAL A 374 23.90 -37.75 -33.02
N CYS A 375 23.64 -36.43 -33.10
CA CYS A 375 22.30 -35.86 -33.17
C CYS A 375 21.72 -35.84 -34.58
N GLN A 376 22.54 -36.15 -35.58
CA GLN A 376 22.18 -36.02 -36.97
C GLN A 376 22.03 -37.40 -37.59
N THR A 377 21.15 -37.46 -38.59
CA THR A 377 21.05 -38.63 -39.46
C THR A 377 21.64 -38.23 -40.80
N PHE A 378 22.79 -38.81 -41.13
CA PHE A 378 23.49 -38.51 -42.36
C PHE A 378 23.37 -39.62 -43.39
N PRO A 379 23.48 -39.28 -44.69
CA PRO A 379 23.89 -40.24 -45.71
C PRO A 379 25.22 -40.90 -45.34
N ASP A 380 25.23 -42.23 -45.39
CA ASP A 380 26.41 -43.09 -45.22
C ASP A 380 26.28 -44.16 -46.31
N CYS A 381 26.77 -43.83 -47.50
CA CYS A 381 26.59 -44.65 -48.69
C CYS A 381 27.47 -45.90 -48.69
N ASN A 382 28.64 -45.83 -48.05
CA ASN A 382 29.57 -46.96 -47.91
C ASN A 382 29.32 -47.81 -46.65
N HIS A 383 28.39 -47.38 -45.80
CA HIS A 383 27.94 -48.03 -44.56
C HIS A 383 29.08 -48.25 -43.54
N ASN A 384 30.03 -47.33 -43.46
CA ASN A 384 31.15 -47.43 -42.53
C ASN A 384 30.85 -46.81 -41.14
N ASN A 385 29.64 -46.24 -40.96
CA ASN A 385 29.17 -45.46 -39.80
C ASN A 385 29.87 -44.12 -39.60
N ILE A 386 30.47 -43.58 -40.67
CA ILE A 386 30.98 -42.22 -40.78
C ILE A 386 30.13 -41.55 -41.87
N PRO A 387 29.46 -40.42 -41.58
CA PRO A 387 28.72 -39.67 -42.58
C PRO A 387 29.57 -39.35 -43.82
N ASP A 388 28.97 -39.39 -45.01
CA ASP A 388 29.66 -39.10 -46.29
C ASP A 388 30.49 -37.80 -46.22
N VAL A 389 29.90 -36.74 -45.64
CA VAL A 389 30.55 -35.43 -45.43
C VAL A 389 31.77 -35.47 -44.49
N CYS A 390 31.74 -36.35 -43.48
CA CYS A 390 32.87 -36.57 -42.58
C CYS A 390 33.95 -37.45 -43.24
N ASP A 391 33.52 -38.33 -44.15
CA ASP A 391 34.36 -39.35 -44.75
C ASP A 391 35.32 -38.78 -45.80
N VAL A 392 34.93 -37.67 -46.43
CA VAL A 392 35.71 -36.92 -47.42
C VAL A 392 36.36 -35.64 -46.85
N GLY A 393 36.05 -35.32 -45.59
CA GLY A 393 36.52 -34.12 -44.90
C GLY A 393 37.96 -34.22 -44.36
N PRO A 394 38.44 -33.18 -43.66
CA PRO A 394 39.78 -33.16 -43.05
C PRO A 394 39.97 -34.30 -42.02
N GLY A 395 40.72 -35.34 -42.41
CA GLY A 395 40.93 -36.53 -41.58
C GLY A 395 39.97 -37.70 -41.88
N GLY A 396 39.13 -37.55 -42.90
CA GLY A 396 38.33 -38.61 -43.50
C GLY A 396 39.18 -39.72 -44.13
N VAL A 397 38.53 -40.85 -44.43
CA VAL A 397 39.18 -42.07 -44.96
C VAL A 397 38.87 -42.33 -46.42
N SER A 398 37.98 -41.53 -47.01
CA SER A 398 37.48 -41.67 -48.37
C SER A 398 37.94 -40.50 -49.24
N ASP A 399 38.25 -40.80 -50.50
CA ASP A 399 38.61 -39.78 -51.49
C ASP A 399 37.34 -39.12 -52.07
N ASP A 400 37.44 -37.85 -52.42
CA ASP A 400 36.40 -37.04 -53.08
C ASP A 400 37.10 -36.11 -54.07
N CYS A 401 37.28 -36.61 -55.27
CA CYS A 401 38.03 -35.92 -56.31
C CYS A 401 37.25 -34.76 -56.92
N ASN A 402 35.92 -34.85 -57.00
CA ASN A 402 35.04 -33.82 -57.57
C ASN A 402 34.60 -32.76 -56.53
N HIS A 403 34.88 -33.00 -55.24
CA HIS A 403 34.58 -32.16 -54.08
C HIS A 403 33.08 -31.88 -53.88
N ASP A 404 32.23 -32.85 -54.20
CA ASP A 404 30.78 -32.71 -54.07
C ASP A 404 30.23 -33.16 -52.70
N GLY A 405 31.09 -33.70 -51.83
CA GLY A 405 30.73 -34.16 -50.50
C GLY A 405 30.27 -35.62 -50.43
N VAL A 406 30.37 -36.38 -51.53
CA VAL A 406 30.06 -37.80 -51.60
C VAL A 406 31.34 -38.59 -51.89
N PRO A 407 31.69 -39.62 -51.09
CA PRO A 407 32.83 -40.49 -51.38
C PRO A 407 32.86 -41.04 -52.80
N ASP A 408 34.02 -41.04 -53.44
CA ASP A 408 34.25 -41.56 -54.79
C ASP A 408 33.68 -42.99 -54.97
N GLU A 409 33.88 -43.85 -53.98
CA GLU A 409 33.38 -45.24 -53.98
C GLU A 409 31.85 -45.37 -54.02
N CYS A 410 31.14 -44.31 -53.66
CA CYS A 410 29.68 -44.23 -53.74
C CYS A 410 29.18 -43.69 -55.08
N GLN A 411 30.08 -43.15 -55.90
CA GLN A 411 29.75 -42.57 -57.20
C GLN A 411 30.04 -43.52 -58.37
N LEU A 412 30.61 -44.71 -58.13
CA LEU A 412 31.06 -45.63 -59.18
C LEU A 412 29.93 -46.26 -60.05
N VAL A 413 28.69 -46.32 -59.54
CA VAL A 413 27.62 -47.06 -60.23
C VAL A 413 27.15 -46.29 -61.48
N GLY A 414 27.67 -46.71 -62.64
CA GLY A 414 27.35 -46.11 -63.94
C GLY A 414 28.19 -44.87 -64.27
N ASN A 415 29.30 -44.68 -63.56
CA ASN A 415 30.26 -43.57 -63.68
C ASN A 415 31.68 -44.09 -63.34
N ASP A 416 31.98 -45.34 -63.74
CA ASP A 416 33.28 -46.03 -63.61
C ASP A 416 33.35 -47.06 -64.76
N CYS A 417 33.65 -46.55 -65.96
CA CYS A 417 33.57 -47.32 -67.20
C CYS A 417 34.78 -48.24 -67.42
N ASP A 418 35.94 -47.93 -66.84
CA ASP A 418 37.15 -48.73 -66.91
C ASP A 418 37.28 -49.71 -65.71
N VAL A 419 36.44 -49.54 -64.68
CA VAL A 419 36.35 -50.38 -63.48
C VAL A 419 37.63 -50.28 -62.65
N ASN A 420 38.25 -49.10 -62.60
CA ASN A 420 39.46 -48.83 -61.83
C ASN A 420 39.17 -48.44 -60.37
N GLY A 421 37.91 -48.15 -60.03
CA GLY A 421 37.46 -47.73 -58.69
C GLY A 421 37.59 -46.24 -58.40
N VAL A 422 37.79 -45.43 -59.44
CA VAL A 422 37.76 -43.96 -59.46
C VAL A 422 36.56 -43.56 -60.34
N PRO A 423 35.79 -42.51 -59.97
CA PRO A 423 34.73 -42.00 -60.83
C PRO A 423 35.27 -41.45 -62.16
N ASP A 424 34.55 -41.66 -63.26
CA ASP A 424 34.93 -41.25 -64.62
C ASP A 424 35.36 -39.77 -64.70
N GLU A 425 34.68 -38.87 -63.99
CA GLU A 425 35.00 -37.43 -63.96
C GLU A 425 36.36 -37.08 -63.32
N CYS A 426 37.00 -38.06 -62.69
CA CYS A 426 38.29 -37.95 -62.01
C CYS A 426 39.40 -38.71 -62.70
N ASP A 427 39.06 -39.44 -63.76
CA ASP A 427 40.02 -40.04 -64.65
C ASP A 427 40.58 -39.02 -65.67
N PRO A 428 41.74 -39.29 -66.26
CA PRO A 428 42.26 -38.50 -67.36
C PRO A 428 41.29 -38.49 -68.55
N ASP A 429 40.98 -37.29 -69.01
CA ASP A 429 40.18 -37.03 -70.21
C ASP A 429 40.95 -35.98 -71.02
N CYS A 430 41.57 -36.43 -72.12
CA CYS A 430 42.47 -35.60 -72.91
C CYS A 430 41.72 -34.55 -73.75
N ASP A 431 40.48 -34.85 -74.16
CA ASP A 431 39.70 -34.07 -75.12
C ASP A 431 38.58 -33.25 -74.45
N HIS A 432 38.32 -33.57 -73.18
CA HIS A 432 37.38 -32.96 -72.25
C HIS A 432 35.89 -33.16 -72.64
N ASP A 433 35.54 -34.29 -73.25
CA ASP A 433 34.17 -34.63 -73.63
C ASP A 433 33.34 -35.28 -72.50
N GLY A 434 34.00 -35.69 -71.40
CA GLY A 434 33.40 -36.33 -70.24
C GLY A 434 33.39 -37.86 -70.27
N LEU A 435 34.05 -38.49 -71.25
CA LEU A 435 34.43 -39.90 -71.23
C LEU A 435 35.92 -40.03 -70.89
N PRO A 436 36.30 -40.87 -69.91
CA PRO A 436 37.70 -41.13 -69.61
C PRO A 436 38.45 -41.73 -70.80
N ASP A 437 39.73 -41.40 -70.93
CA ASP A 437 40.63 -41.92 -71.98
C ASP A 437 40.52 -43.46 -72.07
N ASP A 438 40.52 -44.17 -70.93
CA ASP A 438 40.47 -45.65 -70.88
C ASP A 438 39.13 -46.26 -71.39
N CYS A 439 38.11 -45.42 -71.59
CA CYS A 439 36.78 -45.80 -72.08
C CYS A 439 36.51 -45.37 -73.52
N GLU A 440 37.46 -44.67 -74.12
CA GLU A 440 37.40 -44.25 -75.50
C GLU A 440 37.89 -45.35 -76.46
N VAL A 441 37.67 -45.13 -77.75
CA VAL A 441 38.12 -46.07 -78.77
C VAL A 441 39.61 -45.88 -78.99
N ASP A 442 40.37 -46.97 -78.84
CA ASP A 442 41.78 -47.09 -79.27
C ASP A 442 41.87 -48.20 -80.32
N CYS A 443 41.74 -47.82 -81.59
CA CYS A 443 41.83 -48.77 -82.69
C CYS A 443 43.26 -49.29 -82.91
N ASN A 444 44.27 -48.51 -82.54
CA ASN A 444 45.66 -48.82 -82.81
C ASN A 444 46.31 -49.68 -81.69
N GLN A 445 45.63 -49.78 -80.55
CA GLN A 445 45.98 -50.55 -79.36
C GLN A 445 47.33 -50.15 -78.76
N ASP A 446 47.70 -48.88 -78.86
CA ASP A 446 48.91 -48.33 -78.24
C ASP A 446 48.67 -47.77 -76.82
N GLY A 447 47.42 -47.80 -76.37
CA GLY A 447 46.99 -47.37 -75.04
C GLY A 447 46.85 -45.85 -74.94
N HIS A 448 46.67 -45.14 -76.05
CA HIS A 448 46.18 -43.76 -76.09
C HIS A 448 44.92 -43.74 -76.97
N PRO A 449 43.84 -43.06 -76.58
CA PRO A 449 42.64 -42.98 -77.40
C PRO A 449 42.88 -42.34 -78.75
N ASP A 450 42.06 -42.70 -79.74
CA ASP A 450 42.17 -42.17 -81.08
C ASP A 450 41.96 -40.65 -81.13
N ASP A 451 41.05 -40.10 -80.33
CA ASP A 451 40.75 -38.66 -80.25
C ASP A 451 41.87 -37.85 -79.53
N CYS A 452 42.71 -38.53 -78.76
CA CYS A 452 43.94 -37.98 -78.18
C CYS A 452 45.15 -38.00 -79.14
N GLN A 453 44.97 -38.56 -80.34
CA GLN A 453 46.05 -38.82 -81.28
C GLN A 453 45.77 -38.21 -82.67
N ASP A 454 46.81 -37.66 -83.29
CA ASP A 454 46.74 -37.25 -84.70
C ASP A 454 46.91 -38.49 -85.61
N LEU A 455 45.87 -39.31 -85.73
CA LEU A 455 45.86 -40.49 -86.60
C LEU A 455 45.47 -40.14 -88.05
N PRO A 456 45.99 -40.86 -89.06
CA PRO A 456 45.60 -40.63 -90.45
C PRO A 456 44.10 -40.90 -90.69
N ASP A 457 43.43 -39.90 -91.26
CA ASP A 457 42.04 -39.96 -91.72
C ASP A 457 41.99 -39.31 -93.12
N CYS A 458 42.04 -40.12 -94.16
CA CYS A 458 42.16 -39.65 -95.53
C CYS A 458 40.89 -38.96 -96.04
N ASP A 459 39.71 -39.35 -95.53
CA ASP A 459 38.41 -38.82 -95.96
C ASP A 459 37.84 -37.75 -95.02
N HIS A 460 38.54 -37.48 -93.91
CA HIS A 460 38.25 -36.45 -92.92
C HIS A 460 36.85 -36.62 -92.29
N ASN A 461 36.42 -37.85 -92.07
CA ASN A 461 35.12 -38.14 -91.48
C ASN A 461 35.15 -38.22 -89.93
N GLY A 462 36.32 -38.10 -89.32
CA GLY A 462 36.52 -38.15 -87.87
C GLY A 462 36.76 -39.56 -87.32
N VAL A 463 36.93 -40.56 -88.17
CA VAL A 463 37.28 -41.93 -87.79
C VAL A 463 38.62 -42.27 -88.45
N PRO A 464 39.68 -42.60 -87.69
CA PRO A 464 40.96 -42.96 -88.26
C PRO A 464 40.84 -44.09 -89.30
N ASP A 465 41.66 -44.03 -90.36
CA ASP A 465 41.61 -44.99 -91.48
C ASP A 465 41.74 -46.46 -91.03
N MET A 466 42.40 -46.70 -89.89
CA MET A 466 42.56 -48.03 -89.31
C MET A 466 41.37 -48.52 -88.47
N CYS A 467 40.51 -47.61 -88.00
CA CYS A 467 39.24 -47.92 -87.35
C CYS A 467 38.14 -48.30 -88.34
N GLU A 468 38.40 -48.07 -89.62
CA GLU A 468 37.42 -48.22 -90.67
C GLU A 468 37.31 -49.67 -91.15
N PRO A 469 36.10 -50.13 -91.53
CA PRO A 469 35.92 -51.44 -92.12
C PRO A 469 36.68 -51.48 -93.46
N LEU A 470 37.84 -52.13 -93.45
CA LEU A 470 38.80 -52.32 -94.54
C LEU A 470 38.16 -52.86 -95.84
N LEU A 471 37.54 -51.97 -96.61
CA LEU A 471 37.26 -52.18 -98.02
C LEU A 471 38.52 -51.81 -98.76
N ASP A 472 39.38 -52.80 -98.95
CA ASP A 472 40.64 -52.74 -99.69
C ASP A 472 40.56 -53.81 -100.79
N CYS A 473 39.93 -53.42 -101.89
CA CYS A 473 39.60 -54.33 -102.98
C CYS A 473 40.82 -54.74 -103.81
N ASN A 474 41.87 -53.91 -103.82
CA ASN A 474 43.13 -54.20 -104.50
C ASN A 474 44.20 -54.83 -103.57
N GLU A 475 43.83 -55.06 -102.30
CA GLU A 475 44.62 -55.71 -101.24
C GLU A 475 46.00 -55.05 -101.03
N ASN A 476 46.08 -53.72 -101.20
CA ASN A 476 47.35 -52.99 -101.11
C ASN A 476 47.66 -52.47 -99.68
N GLY A 477 46.74 -52.63 -98.74
CA GLY A 477 46.83 -52.19 -97.36
C GLY A 477 46.37 -50.75 -97.11
N ILE A 478 45.82 -50.07 -98.12
CA ILE A 478 45.23 -48.74 -98.07
C ILE A 478 43.74 -48.89 -98.41
N PRO A 479 42.80 -48.33 -97.64
CA PRO A 479 41.37 -48.40 -97.97
C PRO A 479 41.06 -47.79 -99.35
N ASP A 480 40.10 -48.37 -100.08
CA ASP A 480 39.67 -47.96 -101.43
C ASP A 480 39.44 -46.45 -101.57
N ARG A 481 38.81 -45.85 -100.55
CA ARG A 481 38.54 -44.42 -100.47
C ARG A 481 39.81 -43.57 -100.40
N CYS A 482 40.83 -44.05 -99.68
CA CYS A 482 42.11 -43.38 -99.53
C CYS A 482 42.93 -43.50 -100.81
N ASP A 483 42.81 -44.64 -101.49
CA ASP A 483 43.43 -44.84 -102.80
C ASP A 483 42.90 -43.85 -103.86
N VAL A 484 41.60 -43.56 -103.82
CA VAL A 484 40.97 -42.55 -104.71
C VAL A 484 41.30 -41.13 -104.24
N ALA A 485 41.28 -40.85 -102.93
CA ALA A 485 41.56 -39.53 -102.36
C ALA A 485 43.02 -39.08 -102.60
N ASP A 486 43.98 -39.98 -102.41
CA ASP A 486 45.41 -39.75 -102.64
C ASP A 486 45.80 -39.81 -104.13
N GLY A 487 44.87 -40.26 -104.99
CA GLY A 487 45.07 -40.38 -106.43
C GLY A 487 46.05 -41.49 -106.81
N THR A 488 46.24 -42.49 -105.96
CA THR A 488 46.99 -43.72 -106.26
C THR A 488 46.19 -44.65 -107.18
N SER A 489 44.86 -44.52 -107.17
CA SER A 489 43.92 -45.26 -108.02
C SER A 489 42.98 -44.33 -108.80
N GLU A 490 42.62 -44.71 -110.04
CA GLU A 490 41.63 -43.98 -110.84
C GLU A 490 40.20 -44.40 -110.46
N ASP A 491 39.28 -43.43 -110.36
CA ASP A 491 37.84 -43.65 -110.23
C ASP A 491 37.12 -42.77 -111.27
N CYS A 492 37.05 -43.26 -112.50
CA CYS A 492 36.45 -42.52 -113.61
C CYS A 492 34.93 -42.32 -113.44
N ASN A 493 34.28 -43.11 -112.59
CA ASN A 493 32.84 -43.12 -112.43
C ASN A 493 32.36 -42.39 -111.15
N GLY A 494 33.28 -42.08 -110.24
CA GLY A 494 33.07 -41.25 -109.04
C GLY A 494 32.32 -41.95 -107.91
N ASN A 495 32.41 -43.28 -107.80
CA ASN A 495 31.70 -44.06 -106.78
C ASN A 495 32.52 -44.36 -105.52
N GLY A 496 33.76 -43.88 -105.42
CA GLY A 496 34.63 -44.10 -104.26
C GLY A 496 35.26 -45.49 -104.18
N VAL A 497 35.22 -46.25 -105.27
CA VAL A 497 35.89 -47.56 -105.41
C VAL A 497 36.84 -47.48 -106.61
N PRO A 498 38.13 -47.86 -106.47
CA PRO A 498 39.08 -47.92 -107.57
C PRO A 498 38.53 -48.66 -108.82
N ASP A 499 38.75 -48.11 -110.02
CA ASP A 499 38.29 -48.68 -111.29
C ASP A 499 38.85 -50.11 -111.52
N GLU A 500 40.02 -50.42 -110.98
CA GLU A 500 40.62 -51.76 -111.03
C GLU A 500 39.82 -52.83 -110.26
N CYS A 501 38.94 -52.40 -109.38
CA CYS A 501 38.03 -53.26 -108.62
C CYS A 501 36.64 -53.37 -109.24
N CYS A 502 36.40 -52.75 -110.41
CA CYS A 502 35.14 -52.81 -111.14
C CYS A 502 35.13 -53.89 -112.23
N GLU A 503 34.38 -54.99 -112.05
CA GLU A 503 34.21 -56.05 -113.06
C GLU A 503 33.40 -55.63 -114.33
N GLN A 504 32.83 -54.42 -114.40
CA GLN A 504 31.96 -53.99 -115.52
C GLN A 504 32.24 -52.58 -116.09
N CYS A 505 33.49 -52.12 -116.04
CA CYS A 505 33.85 -50.79 -116.53
C CYS A 505 34.48 -50.76 -117.95
N ASN A 506 34.33 -51.82 -118.76
CA ASN A 506 34.92 -51.90 -120.11
C ASN A 506 33.90 -52.04 -121.27
N ALA A 507 33.21 -50.94 -121.58
CA ALA A 507 32.42 -50.83 -122.81
C ALA A 507 32.67 -49.47 -123.47
N SER A 508 33.26 -49.44 -124.68
CA SER A 508 32.87 -48.57 -125.82
C SER A 508 34.00 -48.34 -126.86
N PHE A 509 34.29 -49.25 -127.81
CA PHE A 509 35.14 -48.88 -128.98
C PHE A 509 34.87 -49.60 -130.33
N GLU A 510 33.63 -50.01 -130.68
CA GLU A 510 33.31 -50.62 -132.01
C GLU A 510 32.11 -49.99 -132.77
N LEU A 511 31.55 -48.85 -132.32
CA LEU A 511 30.38 -48.23 -132.95
C LEU A 511 30.73 -46.96 -133.74
N GLY A 512 29.97 -46.68 -134.81
CA GLY A 512 30.02 -45.44 -135.59
C GLY A 512 28.64 -44.99 -136.08
N ALA A 513 28.53 -43.73 -136.50
CA ALA A 513 27.29 -43.07 -136.85
C ALA A 513 26.76 -43.57 -138.21
N CYS A 514 25.54 -44.09 -138.23
CA CYS A 514 24.84 -44.48 -139.46
C CYS A 514 23.66 -43.56 -139.73
N CYS A 515 23.66 -42.87 -140.87
CA CYS A 515 22.51 -42.09 -141.32
C CYS A 515 21.52 -42.99 -142.09
N LEU A 516 20.32 -43.17 -141.54
CA LEU A 516 19.18 -43.85 -142.16
C LEU A 516 18.10 -42.81 -142.46
N GLY A 517 18.28 -42.08 -143.56
CA GLY A 517 17.50 -40.86 -143.80
C GLY A 517 17.92 -39.78 -142.81
N GLU A 518 16.96 -39.25 -142.04
CA GLU A 518 17.19 -38.15 -141.08
C GLU A 518 17.56 -38.62 -139.67
N ILE A 519 17.53 -39.93 -139.41
CA ILE A 519 17.85 -40.50 -138.10
C ILE A 519 19.29 -41.02 -138.14
N CYS A 520 20.09 -40.54 -137.19
CA CYS A 520 21.40 -41.10 -136.94
C CYS A 520 21.32 -42.14 -135.82
N VAL A 521 21.80 -43.36 -136.10
CA VAL A 521 21.91 -44.44 -135.10
C VAL A 521 23.37 -44.88 -135.00
N PRO A 522 23.96 -44.95 -133.79
CA PRO A 522 25.29 -45.54 -133.62
C PRO A 522 25.19 -47.06 -133.81
N THR A 523 25.83 -47.58 -134.84
CA THR A 523 25.84 -49.02 -135.17
C THR A 523 27.19 -49.41 -135.80
N THR A 524 27.37 -50.69 -136.13
CA THR A 524 28.57 -51.16 -136.85
C THR A 524 28.44 -50.86 -138.35
N VAL A 525 29.56 -50.81 -139.06
CA VAL A 525 29.56 -50.57 -140.52
C VAL A 525 28.67 -51.56 -141.29
N SER A 526 28.68 -52.83 -140.87
CA SER A 526 27.87 -53.88 -141.48
C SER A 526 26.38 -53.66 -141.25
N GLY A 527 25.99 -53.31 -140.02
CA GLY A 527 24.59 -53.00 -139.68
C GLY A 527 24.05 -51.79 -140.45
N CYS A 528 24.91 -50.79 -140.68
CA CYS A 528 24.53 -49.60 -141.44
C CYS A 528 24.26 -49.89 -142.92
N LEU A 529 25.15 -50.65 -143.58
CA LEU A 529 25.05 -50.96 -145.00
C LEU A 529 23.90 -51.94 -145.30
N GLU A 530 23.64 -52.89 -144.42
CA GLU A 530 22.50 -53.81 -144.56
C GLU A 530 21.15 -53.10 -144.40
N ALA A 531 21.09 -52.07 -143.56
CA ALA A 531 19.89 -51.22 -143.38
C ALA A 531 19.71 -50.20 -144.52
N GLY A 532 20.60 -50.16 -145.51
CA GLY A 532 20.55 -49.23 -146.64
C GLY A 532 20.96 -47.79 -146.27
N GLY A 533 21.63 -47.60 -145.13
CA GLY A 533 22.10 -46.31 -144.63
C GLY A 533 23.50 -45.94 -145.13
N THR A 534 23.88 -44.68 -144.89
CA THR A 534 25.23 -44.20 -145.20
C THR A 534 26.06 -44.12 -143.92
N TYR A 535 27.17 -44.88 -143.86
CA TYR A 535 28.01 -44.95 -142.67
C TYR A 535 29.00 -43.78 -142.63
N GLY A 536 29.01 -43.04 -141.52
CA GLY A 536 29.81 -41.83 -141.31
C GLY A 536 31.28 -42.08 -140.95
N GLY A 537 31.66 -43.34 -140.69
CA GLY A 537 33.01 -43.72 -140.27
C GLY A 537 33.03 -44.30 -138.85
N GLN A 538 34.07 -45.08 -138.55
CA GLN A 538 34.24 -45.71 -137.24
C GLN A 538 34.60 -44.64 -136.19
N SER A 539 34.01 -44.73 -134.99
CA SER A 539 34.13 -43.75 -133.90
C SER A 539 33.56 -42.35 -134.18
N VAL A 540 32.83 -42.16 -135.29
CA VAL A 540 32.00 -40.96 -135.50
C VAL A 540 30.69 -41.16 -134.75
N ILE A 541 30.27 -40.20 -133.92
CA ILE A 541 29.03 -40.31 -133.13
C ILE A 541 27.90 -39.48 -133.75
N CYS A 542 26.66 -39.83 -133.44
CA CYS A 542 25.46 -39.28 -134.08
C CYS A 542 25.12 -37.81 -133.82
N GLY A 543 26.09 -37.01 -133.36
CA GLY A 543 26.03 -35.55 -133.26
C GLY A 543 27.08 -34.81 -134.10
N THR A 544 28.03 -35.51 -134.73
CA THR A 544 29.11 -34.89 -135.54
C THR A 544 28.92 -35.06 -137.05
N ILE A 545 27.95 -35.87 -137.48
CA ILE A 545 27.53 -35.99 -138.88
C ILE A 545 26.11 -35.44 -139.02
N ASP A 546 25.93 -34.48 -139.93
CA ASP A 546 24.61 -33.91 -140.24
C ASP A 546 23.93 -34.80 -141.29
N CYS A 547 22.93 -35.58 -140.87
CA CYS A 547 22.14 -36.40 -141.79
C CYS A 547 21.10 -35.56 -142.58
N GLY A 548 21.05 -34.23 -142.37
CA GLY A 548 20.30 -33.20 -143.10
C GLY A 548 18.78 -33.21 -142.89
N ASN A 549 18.05 -32.09 -142.77
CA ASN A 549 18.34 -30.81 -142.12
C ASN A 549 16.98 -30.15 -141.73
N THR A 550 17.01 -29.41 -140.63
CA THR A 550 16.01 -28.51 -140.00
C THR A 550 14.92 -27.85 -140.86
N CYS A 551 13.78 -27.48 -140.25
CA CYS A 551 12.95 -26.41 -140.83
C CYS A 551 13.38 -25.05 -140.25
N ALA A 552 14.01 -24.22 -141.08
CA ALA A 552 14.55 -22.89 -140.73
C ALA A 552 13.47 -21.83 -140.38
N ALA A 553 12.20 -22.23 -140.29
CA ALA A 553 11.05 -21.37 -140.02
C ALA A 553 10.49 -21.51 -138.60
N ASP A 554 10.98 -22.49 -137.84
CA ASP A 554 10.73 -22.63 -136.39
C ASP A 554 11.74 -21.74 -135.65
N LEU A 555 11.32 -20.50 -135.41
CA LEU A 555 12.13 -19.41 -134.86
C LEU A 555 12.16 -19.44 -133.32
N ASP A 556 11.10 -19.95 -132.68
CA ASP A 556 11.07 -20.13 -131.23
C ASP A 556 11.57 -21.51 -130.75
N ARG A 557 11.85 -22.43 -131.69
CA ARG A 557 12.43 -23.77 -131.47
C ARG A 557 11.54 -24.68 -130.64
N ASP A 558 10.23 -24.53 -130.79
CA ASP A 558 9.26 -25.41 -130.13
C ASP A 558 8.94 -26.68 -130.94
N GLY A 559 9.52 -26.82 -132.13
CA GLY A 559 9.35 -27.95 -133.03
C GLY A 559 8.16 -27.83 -133.97
N PHE A 560 7.45 -26.70 -133.96
CA PHE A 560 6.35 -26.37 -134.86
C PHE A 560 6.57 -25.01 -135.54
N VAL A 561 5.86 -24.74 -136.64
CA VAL A 561 5.89 -23.42 -137.30
C VAL A 561 4.50 -22.82 -137.22
N THR A 562 4.30 -21.87 -136.32
CA THR A 562 2.99 -21.29 -135.99
C THR A 562 3.00 -19.76 -136.11
N LEU A 563 1.91 -19.10 -135.72
CA LEU A 563 1.85 -17.64 -135.69
C LEU A 563 2.86 -17.06 -134.67
N SER A 564 3.25 -17.82 -133.65
CA SER A 564 4.25 -17.42 -132.64
C SER A 564 5.60 -17.07 -133.30
N ASP A 565 6.07 -17.91 -134.23
CA ASP A 565 7.28 -17.68 -135.01
C ASP A 565 7.19 -16.41 -135.89
N LEU A 566 6.03 -16.17 -136.49
CA LEU A 566 5.80 -14.99 -137.33
C LEU A 566 5.78 -13.69 -136.51
N MET A 567 5.30 -13.75 -135.26
CA MET A 567 5.29 -12.61 -134.36
C MET A 567 6.70 -12.20 -133.92
N ILE A 568 7.65 -13.15 -133.82
CA ILE A 568 9.07 -12.85 -133.56
C ILE A 568 9.67 -11.99 -134.67
N ILE A 569 9.28 -12.25 -135.93
CA ILE A 569 9.71 -11.41 -137.06
C ILE A 569 9.07 -10.02 -136.99
N LEU A 570 7.74 -9.94 -136.77
CA LEU A 570 7.03 -8.66 -136.77
C LEU A 570 7.40 -7.75 -135.58
N ALA A 571 7.72 -8.33 -134.42
CA ALA A 571 8.17 -7.59 -133.24
C ALA A 571 9.55 -6.94 -133.42
N SER A 572 10.30 -7.35 -134.44
CA SER A 572 11.63 -6.78 -134.75
C SER A 572 11.58 -5.51 -135.62
N TRP A 573 10.40 -5.05 -136.07
CA TRP A 573 10.27 -3.86 -136.91
C TRP A 573 9.97 -2.59 -136.09
N GLY A 574 10.90 -1.64 -136.13
CA GLY A 574 10.82 -0.33 -135.46
C GLY A 574 10.20 0.81 -136.29
N ASN A 575 10.06 1.99 -135.68
CA ASN A 575 9.47 3.18 -136.29
C ASN A 575 10.28 3.70 -137.50
N CYS A 576 9.58 4.11 -138.57
CA CYS A 576 10.16 4.87 -139.68
C CYS A 576 10.47 6.32 -139.23
N PRO A 577 11.70 6.82 -139.42
CA PRO A 577 12.01 8.25 -139.28
C PRO A 577 11.54 9.06 -140.52
N ASP A 578 11.21 10.34 -140.31
CA ASP A 578 11.04 11.37 -141.37
C ASP A 578 12.31 11.60 -142.19
#